data_AF-A0A9D5QYP4-F1
#
_entry.id   AF-A0A9D5QYP4-F1
#
_cell.length_a   1.000
_cell.length_b   1.000
_cell.length_c   1.000
_cell.angle_alpha   90.00
_cell.angle_beta   90.00
_cell.angle_gamma   90.00
#
_symmetry.space_group_name_H-M   'P 1'
#
loop_
_entity.id
_entity.type
_entity.pdbx_description
1 polymer ?
#
loop_
_entity_poly.entity_id
_entity_poly.type
_entity_poly.pdbx_seq_one_letter_code
_entity_poly.pdbx_strand_id
1 'polypeptide(L)'
;MWRYTTENTIPSIDGQINGISTGVVFKAKYSSPELPAGADKNLKAVAAAINNTAAITAQDPVLYLFAKKLYCGWENLREAALQAADAQFTFVKTGESVDSEGNPVVEGKWELKSINRTNSLYRAVFGIGGVGTLTFTYTDDATGKQETAEWEDTLPIDENSADQAWIAWDKEGRPDNNVLDDGQTLTPEQEAVKNAYKNAVTDAGITIYQRSYDGEFGYGYYCYYYYWNRHNDNGFNGIMGPMEFAVVRNNVYKLAVTKISQLGHPRISENDPHKPGPGTPDEDESVYIEVTSEILPWVVRVNNIEF
;
A
#
# COMPACT_ATOMS: atom_id res chain seq x y z
N MET A 1 24.95 13.73 -12.13
CA MET A 1 24.97 12.82 -13.31
C MET A 1 24.30 13.57 -14.46
N TRP A 2 24.90 13.62 -15.65
CA TRP A 2 24.30 14.28 -16.83
C TRP A 2 23.86 13.22 -17.82
N ARG A 3 22.65 13.32 -18.36
CA ARG A 3 22.15 12.46 -19.44
C ARG A 3 21.54 13.33 -20.53
N TYR A 4 21.75 12.94 -21.78
CA TYR A 4 21.03 13.51 -22.91
C TYR A 4 19.70 12.78 -23.08
N THR A 5 18.64 13.54 -23.30
CA THR A 5 17.30 13.05 -23.57
C THR A 5 16.91 13.46 -24.98
N THR A 6 16.15 12.61 -25.67
CA THR A 6 15.61 12.94 -26.99
C THR A 6 14.65 14.12 -26.84
N GLU A 7 14.73 15.08 -27.77
CA GLU A 7 13.77 16.18 -27.84
C GLU A 7 12.36 15.63 -28.08
N ASN A 8 11.39 16.17 -27.36
CA ASN A 8 9.98 15.95 -27.63
C ASN A 8 9.20 17.25 -27.41
N THR A 9 8.75 17.83 -28.51
CA THR A 9 7.93 19.06 -28.54
C THR A 9 6.46 18.70 -28.67
N ILE A 10 5.67 18.98 -27.63
CA ILE A 10 4.26 18.64 -27.58
C ILE A 10 3.43 19.94 -27.49
N PRO A 11 2.99 20.51 -28.63
CA PRO A 11 2.29 21.79 -28.62
C PRO A 11 0.82 21.68 -28.18
N SER A 12 0.25 20.48 -28.21
CA SER A 12 -1.14 20.22 -27.82
C SER A 12 -1.23 19.89 -26.33
N ILE A 13 -2.27 20.42 -25.67
CA ILE A 13 -2.61 20.06 -24.29
C ILE A 13 -2.93 18.55 -24.21
N ASP A 14 -3.76 18.04 -25.13
CA ASP A 14 -4.20 16.64 -25.15
C ASP A 14 -3.08 15.64 -25.50
N GLY A 15 -1.92 16.12 -25.98
CA GLY A 15 -0.78 15.29 -26.34
C GLY A 15 0.18 15.00 -25.17
N GLN A 16 -0.01 15.67 -24.03
CA GLN A 16 0.85 15.58 -22.86
C GLN A 16 0.38 14.45 -21.94
N ILE A 17 0.74 13.24 -22.35
CA ILE A 17 0.36 11.99 -21.71
C ILE A 17 1.59 11.11 -21.47
N ASN A 18 1.47 10.26 -20.45
CA ASN A 18 2.42 9.22 -20.13
C ASN A 18 2.72 8.38 -21.39
N GLY A 19 4.02 8.19 -21.67
CA GLY A 19 4.52 7.41 -22.82
C GLY A 19 4.86 8.26 -24.05
N ILE A 20 4.42 9.52 -24.11
CA ILE A 20 4.91 10.51 -25.07
C ILE A 20 5.94 11.40 -24.38
N SER A 21 5.62 11.97 -23.23
CA SER A 21 6.50 12.87 -22.47
C SER A 21 7.75 12.19 -21.90
N THR A 22 8.75 13.00 -21.53
CA THR A 22 9.97 12.47 -20.89
C THR A 22 9.81 12.47 -19.37
N GLY A 23 9.87 11.28 -18.79
CA GLY A 23 9.76 11.06 -17.35
C GLY A 23 11.10 10.75 -16.72
N VAL A 24 11.29 11.20 -15.49
CA VAL A 24 12.35 10.79 -14.59
C VAL A 24 11.74 9.90 -13.52
N VAL A 25 12.30 8.71 -13.36
CA VAL A 25 11.88 7.77 -12.31
C VAL A 25 12.88 7.84 -11.17
N PHE A 26 12.43 8.24 -10.00
CA PHE A 26 13.21 8.16 -8.78
C PHE A 26 12.89 6.84 -8.08
N LYS A 27 13.93 6.02 -7.85
CA LYS A 27 13.85 4.80 -7.06
C LYS A 27 14.19 5.13 -5.61
N ALA A 28 13.35 4.72 -4.68
CA ALA A 28 13.58 4.91 -3.24
C ALA A 28 13.54 3.57 -2.50
N LYS A 29 14.40 3.44 -1.48
CA LYS A 29 14.39 2.34 -0.51
C LYS A 29 13.79 2.84 0.80
N TYR A 30 12.83 2.12 1.37
CA TYR A 30 12.31 2.49 2.68
C TYR A 30 13.35 2.27 3.78
N SER A 31 13.36 3.18 4.75
CA SER A 31 14.13 3.06 5.99
C SER A 31 13.27 3.59 7.13
N SER A 32 13.29 2.91 8.28
CA SER A 32 12.60 3.38 9.48
C SER A 32 13.61 3.94 10.47
N PRO A 33 13.36 5.13 11.06
CA PRO A 33 14.15 5.63 12.18
C PRO A 33 13.89 4.78 13.43
N GLU A 34 14.64 5.08 14.50
CA GLU A 34 14.34 4.56 15.83
C GLU A 34 12.93 4.98 16.26
N LEU A 35 12.20 4.02 16.82
CA LEU A 35 10.83 4.24 17.26
C LEU A 35 10.77 4.76 18.70
N PRO A 36 9.75 5.57 19.04
CA PRO A 36 9.51 5.95 20.42
C PRO A 36 9.12 4.73 21.27
N ALA A 37 9.44 4.74 22.57
CA ALA A 37 9.19 3.62 23.49
C ALA A 37 7.70 3.17 23.53
N GLY A 38 6.77 4.11 23.35
CA GLY A 38 5.32 3.87 23.32
C GLY A 38 4.74 3.50 21.95
N ALA A 39 5.57 3.19 20.94
CA ALA A 39 5.07 2.80 19.62
C ALA A 39 4.15 1.58 19.69
N ASP A 40 3.06 1.61 18.92
CA ASP A 40 2.10 0.52 18.84
C ASP A 40 2.70 -0.72 18.15
N LYS A 41 2.01 -1.86 18.32
CA LYS A 41 2.41 -3.17 17.79
C LYS A 41 2.64 -3.14 16.27
N ASN A 42 1.75 -2.49 15.52
CA ASN A 42 1.85 -2.43 14.07
C ASN A 42 3.03 -1.55 13.63
N LEU A 43 3.23 -0.38 14.25
CA LEU A 43 4.37 0.49 13.94
C LEU A 43 5.71 -0.20 14.20
N LYS A 44 5.82 -0.95 15.31
CA LYS A 44 6.99 -1.78 15.61
C LYS A 44 7.22 -2.86 14.56
N ALA A 45 6.16 -3.54 14.11
CA ALA A 45 6.24 -4.56 13.07
C ALA A 45 6.67 -3.97 11.71
N VAL A 46 6.10 -2.82 11.33
CA VAL A 46 6.49 -2.08 10.11
C VAL A 46 7.98 -1.70 10.14
N ALA A 47 8.46 -1.12 11.24
CA ALA A 47 9.86 -0.72 11.36
C ALA A 47 10.82 -1.93 11.28
N ALA A 48 10.47 -3.03 11.94
CA ALA A 48 11.25 -4.27 11.90
C ALA A 48 11.29 -4.85 10.48
N ALA A 49 10.16 -4.85 9.77
CA ALA A 49 10.08 -5.31 8.38
C ALA A 49 10.94 -4.44 7.46
N ILE A 50 10.79 -3.11 7.52
CA ILE A 50 11.49 -2.16 6.63
C ILE A 50 13.01 -2.23 6.82
N ASN A 51 13.48 -2.37 8.06
CA ASN A 51 14.91 -2.42 8.37
C ASN A 51 15.51 -3.82 8.20
N ASN A 52 14.73 -4.83 7.82
CA ASN A 52 15.23 -6.18 7.56
C ASN A 52 16.04 -6.21 6.25
N THR A 53 17.32 -6.58 6.35
CA THR A 53 18.25 -6.71 5.22
C THR A 53 18.59 -8.16 4.86
N ALA A 54 17.95 -9.15 5.50
CA ALA A 54 18.16 -10.57 5.19
C ALA A 54 17.65 -10.92 3.78
N ALA A 55 18.10 -12.06 3.25
CA ALA A 55 17.59 -12.61 2.00
C ALA A 55 16.06 -12.81 2.06
N ILE A 56 15.41 -12.67 0.91
CA ILE A 56 13.95 -12.72 0.84
C ILE A 56 13.45 -14.15 0.92
N THR A 57 12.33 -14.32 1.61
CA THR A 57 11.58 -15.58 1.66
C THR A 57 10.11 -15.32 1.32
N ALA A 58 9.38 -16.33 0.87
CA ALA A 58 7.95 -16.20 0.57
C ALA A 58 7.11 -15.80 1.80
N GLN A 59 7.64 -16.03 3.00
CA GLN A 59 7.00 -15.73 4.28
C GLN A 59 7.32 -14.33 4.79
N ASP A 60 8.14 -13.57 4.07
CA ASP A 60 8.43 -12.20 4.44
C ASP A 60 7.15 -11.35 4.56
N PRO A 61 7.12 -10.40 5.50
CA PRO A 61 5.95 -9.57 5.69
C PRO A 61 5.64 -8.75 4.42
N VAL A 62 4.36 -8.70 4.07
CA VAL A 62 3.84 -7.78 3.06
C VAL A 62 3.34 -6.55 3.78
N LEU A 63 3.66 -5.34 3.28
CA LEU A 63 3.15 -4.10 3.85
C LEU A 63 1.95 -3.62 3.03
N TYR A 64 0.86 -3.29 3.70
CA TYR A 64 -0.37 -2.82 3.08
C TYR A 64 -0.59 -1.36 3.45
N LEU A 65 -0.74 -0.49 2.45
CA LEU A 65 -1.08 0.92 2.66
C LEU A 65 -2.55 1.13 2.36
N PHE A 66 -3.27 1.66 3.35
CA PHE A 66 -4.66 2.08 3.17
C PHE A 66 -4.87 3.41 3.88
N ALA A 67 -5.51 4.37 3.20
CA ALA A 67 -5.78 5.70 3.73
C ALA A 67 -4.55 6.35 4.43
N LYS A 68 -3.37 6.25 3.80
CA LYS A 68 -2.07 6.78 4.29
C LYS A 68 -1.51 6.13 5.56
N LYS A 69 -2.09 5.01 6.02
CA LYS A 69 -1.55 4.21 7.13
C LYS A 69 -1.02 2.88 6.61
N LEU A 70 0.19 2.53 7.05
CA LEU A 70 0.88 1.30 6.66
C LEU A 70 0.66 0.21 7.70
N TYR A 71 0.36 -1.00 7.23
CA TYR A 71 0.11 -2.18 8.06
C TYR A 71 1.08 -3.29 7.68
N CYS A 72 1.73 -3.89 8.68
CA CYS A 72 2.67 -4.98 8.44
C CYS A 72 1.96 -6.34 8.52
N GLY A 73 1.71 -6.98 7.38
CA GLY A 73 0.97 -8.24 7.28
C GLY A 73 -0.54 -8.04 7.30
N TRP A 74 -1.26 -9.02 6.73
CA TRP A 74 -2.70 -8.95 6.57
C TRP A 74 -3.43 -8.98 7.91
N GLU A 75 -2.95 -9.77 8.86
CA GLU A 75 -3.53 -9.87 10.20
C GLU A 75 -3.61 -8.53 10.93
N ASN A 76 -2.57 -7.69 10.83
CA ASN A 76 -2.58 -6.37 11.46
C ASN A 76 -3.56 -5.41 10.75
N LEU A 77 -3.76 -5.56 9.43
CA LEU A 77 -4.76 -4.82 8.67
C LEU A 77 -6.18 -5.28 9.05
N ARG A 78 -6.39 -6.59 9.16
CA ARG A 78 -7.65 -7.23 9.59
C ARG A 78 -8.03 -6.82 11.01
N GLU A 79 -7.08 -6.86 11.95
CA GLU A 79 -7.26 -6.40 13.33
C GLU A 79 -7.66 -4.91 13.37
N ALA A 80 -7.00 -4.07 12.57
CA ALA A 80 -7.35 -2.64 12.48
C ALA A 80 -8.74 -2.40 11.85
N ALA A 81 -9.14 -3.20 10.87
CA ALA A 81 -10.47 -3.13 10.27
C ALA A 81 -11.57 -3.49 11.28
N LEU A 82 -11.34 -4.52 12.09
CA LEU A 82 -12.25 -4.93 13.17
C LEU A 82 -12.35 -3.87 14.26
N GLN A 83 -11.22 -3.28 14.68
CA GLN A 83 -11.19 -2.17 15.62
C GLN A 83 -11.95 -0.94 15.08
N ALA A 84 -11.77 -0.62 13.80
CA ALA A 84 -12.46 0.51 13.15
C ALA A 84 -13.97 0.28 12.96
N ALA A 85 -14.41 -0.98 12.94
CA ALA A 85 -15.82 -1.35 12.92
C ALA A 85 -16.51 -1.17 14.28
N ASP A 86 -15.75 -1.06 15.37
CA ASP A 86 -16.25 -0.81 16.73
C ASP A 86 -17.43 -1.72 17.10
N ALA A 87 -17.21 -3.04 17.01
CA ALA A 87 -18.23 -4.02 17.34
C ALA A 87 -18.56 -3.97 18.83
N GLN A 88 -19.83 -3.77 19.16
CA GLN A 88 -20.34 -3.71 20.52
C GLN A 88 -21.17 -4.96 20.81
N PHE A 89 -20.90 -5.58 21.96
CA PHE A 89 -21.57 -6.81 22.40
C PHE A 89 -22.33 -6.59 23.70
N THR A 90 -23.39 -7.37 23.91
CA THR A 90 -24.12 -7.45 25.18
C THR A 90 -24.23 -8.91 25.57
N PHE A 91 -23.89 -9.23 26.82
CA PHE A 91 -24.08 -10.57 27.35
C PHE A 91 -25.54 -10.77 27.75
N VAL A 92 -26.20 -11.76 27.16
CA VAL A 92 -27.58 -12.14 27.46
C VAL A 92 -27.58 -13.41 28.27
N LYS A 93 -27.98 -13.29 29.53
CA LYS A 93 -28.12 -14.41 30.46
C LYS A 93 -29.26 -15.33 30.04
N THR A 94 -28.97 -16.61 29.90
CA THR A 94 -29.93 -17.67 29.53
C THR A 94 -30.23 -18.62 30.68
N GLY A 95 -29.42 -18.63 31.74
CA GLY A 95 -29.62 -19.46 32.92
C GLY A 95 -28.63 -19.20 34.03
N GLU A 96 -28.76 -19.97 35.11
CA GLU A 96 -27.78 -20.09 36.18
C GLU A 96 -27.59 -21.57 36.46
N SER A 97 -26.34 -22.01 36.53
CA SER A 97 -25.96 -23.34 37.00
C SER A 97 -24.97 -23.23 38.14
N VAL A 98 -24.59 -24.36 38.73
CA VAL A 98 -23.51 -24.44 39.72
C VAL A 98 -22.44 -25.38 39.18
N ASP A 99 -21.18 -25.00 39.33
CA ASP A 99 -20.07 -25.88 38.98
C ASP A 99 -19.94 -27.05 39.97
N SER A 100 -19.00 -27.96 39.70
CA SER A 100 -18.70 -29.11 40.55
C SER A 100 -18.21 -28.75 41.96
N GLU A 101 -17.85 -27.49 42.20
CA GLU A 101 -17.34 -26.93 43.46
C GLU A 101 -18.43 -26.13 44.21
N GLY A 102 -19.62 -26.00 43.61
CA GLY A 102 -20.76 -25.27 44.17
C GLY A 102 -20.74 -23.77 43.90
N ASN A 103 -19.86 -23.26 43.02
CA ASN A 103 -19.85 -21.86 42.64
C ASN A 103 -20.93 -21.60 41.57
N PRO A 104 -21.67 -20.48 41.66
CA PRO A 104 -22.65 -20.11 40.66
C PRO A 104 -21.97 -19.77 39.32
N VAL A 105 -22.43 -20.42 38.25
CA VAL A 105 -22.04 -20.17 36.87
C VAL A 105 -23.20 -19.50 36.15
N VAL A 106 -22.96 -18.33 35.58
CA VAL A 106 -23.95 -17.63 34.78
C VAL A 106 -23.90 -18.19 33.36
N GLU A 107 -24.94 -18.91 32.96
CA GLU A 107 -25.09 -19.36 31.58
C GLU A 107 -25.66 -18.23 30.75
N GLY A 108 -25.03 -17.95 29.61
CA GLY A 108 -25.48 -16.91 28.70
C GLY A 108 -24.73 -16.96 27.38
N LYS A 109 -25.12 -16.07 26.48
CA LYS A 109 -24.49 -15.91 25.18
C LYS A 109 -24.23 -14.43 24.89
N TRP A 110 -23.17 -14.17 24.14
CA TRP A 110 -22.89 -12.84 23.63
C TRP A 110 -23.76 -12.56 22.40
N GLU A 111 -24.48 -11.44 22.42
CA GLU A 111 -25.23 -10.94 21.28
C GLU A 111 -24.62 -9.64 20.76
N LEU A 112 -24.56 -9.51 19.44
CA LEU A 112 -24.08 -8.30 18.79
C LEU A 112 -25.12 -7.18 18.94
N LYS A 113 -24.70 -6.05 19.51
CA LYS A 113 -25.50 -4.84 19.62
C LYS A 113 -25.36 -3.95 18.39
N SER A 114 -24.12 -3.74 17.94
CA SER A 114 -23.84 -2.92 16.74
C SER A 114 -22.46 -3.21 16.19
N ILE A 115 -22.29 -3.06 14.87
CA ILE A 115 -21.01 -3.10 14.17
C ILE A 115 -21.07 -2.16 12.96
N ASN A 116 -20.07 -1.29 12.81
CA ASN A 116 -20.00 -0.34 11.70
C ASN A 116 -19.36 -0.97 10.45
N ARG A 117 -20.13 -1.76 9.71
CA ARG A 117 -19.71 -2.36 8.43
C ARG A 117 -19.56 -1.37 7.28
N THR A 118 -19.97 -0.11 7.49
CA THR A 118 -19.85 0.95 6.47
C THR A 118 -18.52 1.68 6.52
N ASN A 119 -17.71 1.43 7.56
CA ASN A 119 -16.36 1.95 7.66
C ASN A 119 -15.54 1.57 6.41
N SER A 120 -14.81 2.52 5.84
CA SER A 120 -14.06 2.29 4.60
C SER A 120 -12.99 1.22 4.73
N LEU A 121 -12.31 1.12 5.88
CA LEU A 121 -11.32 0.08 6.13
C LEU A 121 -11.99 -1.30 6.31
N TYR A 122 -13.17 -1.35 6.96
CA TYR A 122 -13.95 -2.58 7.03
C TYR A 122 -14.35 -3.06 5.63
N ARG A 123 -14.90 -2.16 4.80
CA ARG A 123 -15.30 -2.46 3.41
C ARG A 123 -14.10 -2.90 2.56
N ALA A 124 -12.94 -2.29 2.76
CA ALA A 124 -11.74 -2.64 2.01
C ALA A 124 -11.24 -4.07 2.34
N VAL A 125 -11.35 -4.51 3.59
CA VAL A 125 -10.90 -5.85 4.00
C VAL A 125 -11.98 -6.90 3.76
N PHE A 126 -13.19 -6.69 4.30
CA PHE A 126 -14.26 -7.69 4.36
C PHE A 126 -15.36 -7.51 3.30
N GLY A 127 -15.27 -6.49 2.45
CA GLY A 127 -16.27 -6.24 1.41
C GLY A 127 -17.65 -5.90 1.98
N ILE A 128 -18.69 -6.58 1.49
CA ILE A 128 -20.05 -6.43 1.99
C ILE A 128 -20.50 -7.49 2.99
N GLY A 129 -19.61 -8.43 3.31
CA GLY A 129 -19.90 -9.61 4.12
C GLY A 129 -19.66 -9.43 5.61
N GLY A 130 -19.89 -10.52 6.32
CA GLY A 130 -19.52 -10.70 7.72
C GLY A 130 -18.05 -11.09 7.90
N VAL A 131 -17.64 -11.19 9.15
CA VAL A 131 -16.23 -11.45 9.53
C VAL A 131 -15.94 -12.91 9.90
N GLY A 132 -16.98 -13.78 9.87
CA GLY A 132 -16.93 -15.12 10.43
C GLY A 132 -16.84 -15.08 11.95
N THR A 133 -15.88 -15.79 12.53
CA THR A 133 -15.62 -15.75 13.96
C THR A 133 -14.84 -14.49 14.35
N LEU A 134 -15.36 -13.75 15.34
CA LEU A 134 -14.71 -12.60 15.95
C LEU A 134 -14.38 -12.89 17.41
N THR A 135 -13.10 -12.81 17.76
CA THR A 135 -12.63 -12.82 19.15
C THR A 135 -12.55 -11.39 19.67
N PHE A 136 -13.12 -11.12 20.83
CA PHE A 136 -13.05 -9.82 21.50
C PHE A 136 -12.73 -9.97 22.99
N THR A 137 -12.26 -8.88 23.61
CA THR A 137 -11.99 -8.83 25.05
C THR A 137 -13.11 -8.09 25.76
N TYR A 138 -13.49 -8.57 26.94
CA TYR A 138 -14.44 -7.91 27.84
C TYR A 138 -13.88 -7.90 29.26
N THR A 139 -14.44 -7.04 30.11
CA THR A 139 -14.16 -7.08 31.55
C THR A 139 -15.27 -7.85 32.21
N ASP A 140 -14.93 -8.95 32.88
CA ASP A 140 -15.90 -9.75 33.63
C ASP A 140 -16.37 -8.95 34.86
N ASP A 141 -17.69 -8.76 34.97
CA ASP A 141 -18.29 -7.92 36.02
C ASP A 141 -18.11 -8.52 37.43
N ALA A 142 -17.92 -9.84 37.55
CA ALA A 142 -17.79 -10.52 38.84
C ALA A 142 -16.36 -10.45 39.39
N THR A 143 -15.35 -10.53 38.51
CA THR A 143 -13.93 -10.62 38.86
C THR A 143 -13.14 -9.35 38.56
N GLY A 144 -13.68 -8.46 37.72
CA GLY A 144 -13.00 -7.26 37.22
C GLY A 144 -11.81 -7.56 36.31
N LYS A 145 -11.66 -8.80 35.85
CA LYS A 145 -10.54 -9.22 34.99
C LYS A 145 -10.90 -9.10 33.51
N GLN A 146 -9.88 -8.90 32.67
CA GLN A 146 -10.06 -9.01 31.23
C GLN A 146 -10.11 -10.48 30.82
N GLU A 147 -11.15 -10.84 30.09
CA GLU A 147 -11.36 -12.16 29.50
C GLU A 147 -11.63 -12.02 28.01
N THR A 148 -11.55 -13.14 27.28
CA THR A 148 -11.82 -13.21 25.85
C THR A 148 -13.07 -14.03 25.58
N ALA A 149 -13.89 -13.56 24.64
CA ALA A 149 -15.02 -14.31 24.12
C ALA A 149 -14.98 -14.36 22.60
N GLU A 150 -15.65 -15.36 22.04
CA GLU A 150 -15.86 -15.52 20.60
C GLU A 150 -17.32 -15.28 20.26
N TRP A 151 -17.55 -14.64 19.14
CA TRP A 151 -18.87 -14.44 18.56
C TRP A 151 -18.86 -14.80 17.09
N GLU A 152 -19.85 -15.56 16.65
CA GLU A 152 -20.03 -15.97 15.27
C GLU A 152 -20.91 -14.96 14.52
N ASP A 153 -20.38 -14.40 13.44
CA ASP A 153 -21.13 -13.51 12.58
C ASP A 153 -22.14 -14.28 11.73
N THR A 154 -23.41 -13.91 11.89
CA THR A 154 -24.51 -14.49 11.12
C THR A 154 -24.59 -13.96 9.69
N LEU A 155 -23.93 -12.84 9.39
CA LEU A 155 -23.85 -12.32 8.03
C LEU A 155 -22.89 -13.19 7.21
N PRO A 156 -23.30 -13.68 6.03
CA PRO A 156 -22.41 -14.47 5.18
C PRO A 156 -21.13 -13.71 4.83
N ILE A 157 -20.03 -14.45 4.74
CA ILE A 157 -18.75 -13.92 4.27
C ILE A 157 -18.89 -13.53 2.79
N ASP A 158 -18.24 -12.44 2.40
CA ASP A 158 -18.13 -12.03 1.01
C ASP A 158 -16.95 -12.77 0.36
N GLU A 159 -17.27 -13.75 -0.48
CA GLU A 159 -16.28 -14.59 -1.17
C GLU A 159 -15.35 -13.79 -2.10
N ASN A 160 -15.77 -12.60 -2.53
CA ASN A 160 -14.96 -11.72 -3.40
C ASN A 160 -14.18 -10.67 -2.59
N SER A 161 -14.26 -10.71 -1.26
CA SER A 161 -13.53 -9.77 -0.41
C SER A 161 -12.02 -9.99 -0.49
N ALA A 162 -11.27 -8.93 -0.21
CA ALA A 162 -9.82 -8.99 -0.13
C ALA A 162 -9.35 -9.97 0.95
N ASP A 163 -10.09 -10.12 2.05
CA ASP A 163 -9.82 -11.07 3.12
C ASP A 163 -9.86 -12.52 2.61
N GLN A 164 -10.91 -12.89 1.88
CA GLN A 164 -11.02 -14.25 1.32
C GLN A 164 -9.96 -14.54 0.26
N ALA A 165 -9.68 -13.56 -0.60
CA ALA A 165 -8.63 -13.70 -1.59
C ALA A 165 -7.24 -13.85 -0.95
N TRP A 166 -6.96 -13.11 0.14
CA TRP A 166 -5.72 -13.24 0.90
C TRP A 166 -5.60 -14.61 1.57
N ILE A 167 -6.66 -15.11 2.21
CA ILE A 167 -6.69 -16.44 2.85
C ILE A 167 -6.40 -17.54 1.83
N ALA A 168 -6.99 -17.46 0.63
CA ALA A 168 -6.73 -18.41 -0.45
C ALA A 168 -5.25 -18.37 -0.89
N TRP A 169 -4.66 -17.17 -0.99
CA TRP A 169 -3.26 -16.99 -1.36
C TRP A 169 -2.28 -17.46 -0.27
N ASP A 170 -2.58 -17.21 1.00
CA ASP A 170 -1.79 -17.67 2.13
C ASP A 170 -1.78 -19.20 2.22
N LYS A 171 -2.94 -19.83 2.00
CA LYS A 171 -3.09 -21.29 1.99
C LYS A 171 -2.21 -21.99 0.96
N GLU A 172 -2.00 -21.37 -0.20
CA GLU A 172 -1.12 -21.87 -1.26
C GLU A 172 0.38 -21.54 -1.02
N GLY A 173 0.72 -21.00 0.15
CA GLY A 173 2.10 -20.66 0.52
C GLY A 173 2.60 -19.35 -0.06
N ARG A 174 1.70 -18.42 -0.39
CA ARG A 174 2.00 -17.08 -0.89
C ARG A 174 2.83 -17.07 -2.19
N PRO A 175 2.41 -17.78 -3.25
CA PRO A 175 3.14 -17.84 -4.50
C PRO A 175 3.30 -16.44 -5.13
N ASP A 176 4.53 -16.03 -5.43
CA ASP A 176 4.82 -14.77 -6.13
C ASP A 176 6.21 -14.81 -6.82
N ASN A 177 6.21 -14.88 -8.16
CA ASN A 177 7.41 -14.88 -8.98
C ASN A 177 8.06 -13.49 -9.17
N ASN A 178 7.40 -12.42 -8.73
CA ASN A 178 7.94 -11.05 -8.81
C ASN A 178 8.72 -10.65 -7.53
N VAL A 179 8.72 -11.51 -6.51
CA VAL A 179 9.29 -11.24 -5.18
C VAL A 179 10.59 -12.00 -4.95
N LEU A 180 10.64 -13.28 -5.34
CA LEU A 180 11.81 -14.14 -5.17
C LEU A 180 12.75 -13.99 -6.38
N ASP A 181 14.03 -13.76 -6.12
CA ASP A 181 15.09 -13.71 -7.14
C ASP A 181 15.63 -15.12 -7.43
N ASP A 182 14.73 -16.09 -7.60
CA ASP A 182 15.05 -17.52 -7.77
C ASP A 182 14.62 -18.08 -9.13
N GLY A 183 14.00 -17.24 -9.98
CA GLY A 183 13.51 -17.65 -11.29
C GLY A 183 12.32 -18.62 -11.25
N GLN A 184 11.60 -18.67 -10.12
CA GLN A 184 10.44 -19.55 -9.95
C GLN A 184 9.35 -19.23 -10.97
N THR A 185 8.88 -20.25 -11.68
CA THR A 185 7.68 -20.19 -12.53
C THR A 185 6.51 -20.76 -11.75
N LEU A 186 5.44 -19.98 -11.58
CA LEU A 186 4.23 -20.42 -10.90
C LEU A 186 3.43 -21.39 -11.78
N THR A 187 2.73 -22.34 -11.16
CA THR A 187 1.71 -23.13 -11.89
C THR A 187 0.53 -22.23 -12.28
N PRO A 188 -0.29 -22.61 -13.27
CA PRO A 188 -1.50 -21.84 -13.64
C PRO A 188 -2.44 -21.59 -12.45
N GLU A 189 -2.55 -22.55 -11.53
CA GLU A 189 -3.37 -22.43 -10.32
C GLU A 189 -2.78 -21.42 -9.33
N GLN A 190 -1.47 -21.48 -9.08
CA GLN A 190 -0.78 -20.52 -8.22
C GLN A 190 -0.84 -19.10 -8.79
N GLU A 191 -0.69 -18.97 -10.10
CA GLU A 191 -0.82 -17.69 -10.81
C GLU A 191 -2.25 -17.13 -10.69
N ALA A 192 -3.28 -17.97 -10.83
CA ALA A 192 -4.67 -17.57 -10.67
C ALA A 192 -4.96 -17.08 -9.24
N VAL A 193 -4.48 -17.78 -8.22
CA VAL A 193 -4.66 -17.40 -6.80
C VAL A 193 -3.91 -16.11 -6.47
N LYS A 194 -2.66 -15.97 -6.92
CA LYS A 194 -1.88 -14.72 -6.80
C LYS A 194 -2.63 -13.55 -7.42
N ASN A 195 -3.13 -13.71 -8.65
CA ASN A 195 -3.82 -12.64 -9.37
C ASN A 195 -5.16 -12.29 -8.72
N ALA A 196 -5.92 -13.29 -8.23
CA ALA A 196 -7.15 -13.06 -7.47
C ALA A 196 -6.89 -12.22 -6.21
N TYR A 197 -5.86 -12.57 -5.44
CA TYR A 197 -5.43 -11.80 -4.26
C TYR A 197 -5.04 -10.37 -4.63
N LYS A 198 -4.13 -10.17 -5.59
CA LYS A 198 -3.67 -8.82 -5.97
C LYS A 198 -4.80 -7.95 -6.49
N ASN A 199 -5.68 -8.49 -7.32
CA ASN A 199 -6.83 -7.76 -7.84
C ASN A 199 -7.81 -7.39 -6.73
N ALA A 200 -8.23 -8.33 -5.87
CA ALA A 200 -9.19 -8.04 -4.80
C ALA A 200 -8.67 -6.97 -3.83
N VAL A 201 -7.37 -7.00 -3.49
CA VAL A 201 -6.74 -6.03 -2.58
C VAL A 201 -6.59 -4.66 -3.25
N THR A 202 -6.15 -4.61 -4.51
CA THR A 202 -5.99 -3.33 -5.22
C THR A 202 -7.33 -2.70 -5.62
N ASP A 203 -8.34 -3.48 -6.00
CA ASP A 203 -9.71 -3.01 -6.25
C ASP A 203 -10.36 -2.44 -4.97
N ALA A 204 -9.95 -2.94 -3.79
CA ALA A 204 -10.31 -2.38 -2.50
C ALA A 204 -9.57 -1.08 -2.13
N GLY A 205 -8.68 -0.58 -3.01
CA GLY A 205 -7.90 0.63 -2.79
C GLY A 205 -6.72 0.46 -1.84
N ILE A 206 -6.27 -0.78 -1.60
CA ILE A 206 -5.13 -1.09 -0.74
C ILE A 206 -3.89 -1.25 -1.63
N THR A 207 -2.83 -0.50 -1.34
CA THR A 207 -1.53 -0.64 -2.04
C THR A 207 -0.68 -1.70 -1.36
N ILE A 208 -0.04 -2.57 -2.16
CA ILE A 208 0.77 -3.69 -1.68
C ILE A 208 2.26 -3.39 -1.86
N TYR A 209 3.06 -3.41 -0.79
CA TYR A 209 4.51 -3.33 -0.85
C TYR A 209 5.14 -4.64 -0.40
N GLN A 210 5.91 -5.26 -1.29
CA GLN A 210 6.65 -6.49 -1.03
C GLN A 210 8.15 -6.20 -1.01
N ARG A 211 8.90 -7.02 -0.27
CA ARG A 211 10.37 -6.97 -0.31
C ARG A 211 10.84 -7.43 -1.69
N SER A 212 11.92 -6.84 -2.17
CA SER A 212 12.58 -7.27 -3.41
C SER A 212 14.09 -7.08 -3.31
N TYR A 213 14.84 -7.74 -4.18
CA TYR A 213 16.28 -7.54 -4.31
C TYR A 213 16.59 -6.44 -5.33
N ASP A 214 17.47 -5.52 -4.96
CA ASP A 214 18.03 -4.53 -5.87
C ASP A 214 19.55 -4.71 -5.94
N GLY A 215 20.11 -4.76 -7.15
CA GLY A 215 21.54 -5.03 -7.33
C GLY A 215 22.48 -3.96 -6.76
N GLU A 216 21.98 -2.73 -6.55
CA GLU A 216 22.77 -1.64 -5.97
C GLU A 216 22.49 -1.47 -4.47
N PHE A 217 21.22 -1.64 -4.06
CA PHE A 217 20.78 -1.32 -2.69
C PHE A 217 20.47 -2.55 -1.82
N GLY A 218 20.63 -3.77 -2.35
CA GLY A 218 20.42 -5.04 -1.65
C GLY A 218 18.94 -5.38 -1.40
N TYR A 219 18.66 -6.17 -0.37
CA TYR A 219 17.29 -6.52 0.01
C TYR A 219 16.59 -5.37 0.75
N GLY A 220 15.30 -5.19 0.47
CA GLY A 220 14.45 -4.23 1.17
C GLY A 220 13.13 -3.95 0.44
N TYR A 221 12.40 -2.96 0.92
CA TYR A 221 11.21 -2.45 0.23
C TYR A 221 11.57 -1.26 -0.62
N TYR A 222 11.09 -1.27 -1.86
CA TYR A 222 11.38 -0.26 -2.86
C TYR A 222 10.09 0.31 -3.43
N CYS A 223 10.13 1.60 -3.75
CA CYS A 223 9.06 2.29 -4.46
C CYS A 223 9.64 3.20 -5.54
N TYR A 224 8.76 3.62 -6.45
CA TYR A 224 9.06 4.55 -7.51
C TYR A 224 8.26 5.83 -7.35
N TYR A 225 8.91 6.94 -7.68
CA TYR A 225 8.26 8.22 -7.87
C TYR A 225 8.48 8.66 -9.30
N TYR A 226 7.38 8.91 -10.00
CA TYR A 226 7.40 9.40 -11.37
C TYR A 226 7.36 10.92 -11.37
N TYR A 227 8.23 11.52 -12.17
CA TYR A 227 8.25 12.96 -12.40
C TYR A 227 8.32 13.23 -13.89
N TRP A 228 7.32 13.90 -14.44
CA TRP A 228 7.34 14.35 -15.83
C TRP A 228 8.03 15.69 -15.93
N ASN A 229 9.00 15.80 -16.84
CA ASN A 229 9.84 16.97 -16.93
C ASN A 229 9.04 18.19 -17.44
N ARG A 230 8.87 19.20 -16.58
CA ARG A 230 8.21 20.46 -16.94
C ARG A 230 9.17 21.42 -17.66
N HIS A 231 8.74 21.92 -18.82
CA HIS A 231 9.38 22.95 -19.64
C HIS A 231 8.68 24.31 -19.55
N ASN A 232 7.35 24.35 -19.65
CA ASN A 232 6.61 25.61 -19.62
C ASN A 232 5.55 25.58 -18.52
N ASP A 233 6.03 25.66 -17.27
CA ASP A 233 5.18 25.67 -16.08
C ASP A 233 4.23 26.88 -16.14
N ASN A 234 2.94 26.60 -16.09
CA ASN A 234 1.91 27.62 -16.14
C ASN A 234 1.57 28.18 -14.74
N GLY A 235 2.14 27.60 -13.68
CA GLY A 235 1.95 27.98 -12.28
C GLY A 235 0.65 27.46 -11.65
N PHE A 236 -0.12 26.62 -12.34
CA PHE A 236 -1.41 26.10 -11.93
C PHE A 236 -1.38 24.57 -11.82
N ASN A 237 -1.06 24.06 -10.62
CA ASN A 237 -1.11 22.63 -10.36
C ASN A 237 -2.49 22.04 -10.68
N GLY A 238 -2.50 20.92 -11.40
CA GLY A 238 -3.72 20.21 -11.79
C GLY A 238 -4.37 20.69 -13.08
N ILE A 239 -3.81 21.71 -13.74
CA ILE A 239 -4.32 22.24 -15.02
C ILE A 239 -3.20 22.24 -16.05
N MET A 240 -3.33 21.37 -17.04
CA MET A 240 -2.33 21.21 -18.10
C MET A 240 -2.22 22.45 -19.00
N GLY A 241 -1.02 23.04 -19.09
CA GLY A 241 -0.68 24.14 -20.00
C GLY A 241 -0.11 23.68 -21.34
N PRO A 242 -0.16 24.51 -22.40
CA PRO A 242 0.49 24.21 -23.67
C PRO A 242 2.03 24.08 -23.53
N MET A 243 2.60 22.97 -24.01
CA MET A 243 4.02 22.64 -23.91
C MET A 243 4.59 22.59 -22.48
N GLU A 244 3.74 22.34 -21.51
CA GLU A 244 4.14 22.26 -20.10
C GLU A 244 5.09 21.09 -19.83
N PHE A 245 4.79 19.89 -20.31
CA PHE A 245 5.62 18.69 -20.19
C PHE A 245 6.27 18.38 -21.53
N ALA A 246 7.50 18.87 -21.69
CA ALA A 246 8.26 18.73 -22.91
C ALA A 246 9.75 18.73 -22.62
N VAL A 247 10.53 18.16 -23.54
CA VAL A 247 11.98 18.31 -23.54
C VAL A 247 12.35 19.03 -24.81
N VAL A 248 12.74 20.29 -24.69
CA VAL A 248 13.11 21.13 -25.83
C VAL A 248 14.63 21.16 -25.94
N ARG A 249 15.14 21.10 -27.18
CA ARG A 249 16.58 21.18 -27.42
C ARG A 249 17.17 22.48 -26.87
N ASN A 250 18.46 22.41 -26.53
CA ASN A 250 19.24 23.56 -26.06
C ASN A 250 18.80 24.10 -24.67
N ASN A 251 18.06 23.30 -23.90
CA ASN A 251 17.74 23.55 -22.50
C ASN A 251 18.47 22.57 -21.58
N VAL A 252 18.85 23.05 -20.39
CA VAL A 252 19.30 22.20 -19.28
C VAL A 252 18.23 22.21 -18.21
N TYR A 253 17.73 21.02 -17.87
CA TYR A 253 16.78 20.82 -16.79
C TYR A 253 17.53 20.36 -15.54
N LYS A 254 17.53 21.19 -14.50
CA LYS A 254 18.05 20.82 -13.18
C LYS A 254 16.88 20.45 -12.29
N LEU A 255 16.87 19.20 -11.85
CA LEU A 255 15.82 18.65 -11.01
C LEU A 255 16.35 18.44 -9.60
N ALA A 256 15.64 18.94 -8.60
CA ALA A 256 15.91 18.68 -7.19
C ALA A 256 14.64 18.25 -6.48
N VAL A 257 14.66 17.06 -5.87
CA VAL A 257 13.59 16.59 -4.98
C VAL A 257 13.66 17.41 -3.70
N THR A 258 12.62 18.18 -3.40
CA THR A 258 12.55 19.06 -2.23
C THR A 258 11.71 18.47 -1.11
N LYS A 259 10.70 17.66 -1.46
CA LYS A 259 9.80 17.03 -0.48
C LYS A 259 9.24 15.70 -1.00
N ILE A 260 9.05 14.76 -0.08
CA ILE A 260 8.27 13.55 -0.30
C ILE A 260 7.04 13.66 0.58
N SER A 261 5.85 13.64 -0.03
CA SER A 261 4.58 13.90 0.66
C SER A 261 3.79 12.63 0.94
N GLN A 262 4.03 11.56 0.18
CA GLN A 262 3.37 10.26 0.32
C GLN A 262 4.34 9.13 -0.06
N LEU A 263 3.99 7.88 0.30
CA LEU A 263 4.73 6.71 -0.18
C LEU A 263 4.55 6.57 -1.69
N GLY A 264 5.62 6.22 -2.41
CA GLY A 264 5.61 6.10 -3.87
C GLY A 264 4.89 4.85 -4.37
N HIS A 265 4.82 4.70 -5.69
CA HIS A 265 4.25 3.54 -6.36
C HIS A 265 5.07 2.27 -6.02
N PRO A 266 4.43 1.13 -5.73
CA PRO A 266 5.14 -0.14 -5.55
C PRO A 266 6.02 -0.48 -6.75
N ARG A 267 7.12 -1.19 -6.49
CA ARG A 267 8.00 -1.68 -7.56
C ARG A 267 7.28 -2.56 -8.57
N ILE A 268 6.32 -3.34 -8.09
CA ILE A 268 5.49 -4.26 -8.87
C ILE A 268 4.20 -3.50 -9.20
N SER A 269 3.96 -3.18 -10.47
CA SER A 269 2.85 -2.29 -10.86
C SER A 269 1.46 -2.88 -10.61
N GLU A 270 1.32 -4.21 -10.65
CA GLU A 270 0.06 -4.90 -10.33
C GLU A 270 -0.39 -4.69 -8.87
N ASN A 271 0.53 -4.32 -7.98
CA ASN A 271 0.29 -4.08 -6.57
C ASN A 271 -0.22 -2.65 -6.25
N ASP A 272 -0.28 -1.79 -7.24
CA ASP A 272 -0.72 -0.40 -7.07
C ASP A 272 -2.20 -0.25 -7.45
N PRO A 273 -3.10 0.27 -6.60
CA PRO A 273 -4.45 0.64 -7.02
C PRO A 273 -4.46 1.79 -8.04
N HIS A 274 -3.45 2.66 -8.02
CA HIS A 274 -3.27 3.76 -8.95
C HIS A 274 -2.14 3.40 -9.92
N LYS A 275 -2.47 2.69 -11.00
CA LYS A 275 -1.53 2.20 -12.02
C LYS A 275 -1.40 3.23 -13.16
N PRO A 276 -0.52 4.25 -13.10
CA PRO A 276 -0.37 5.19 -14.22
C PRO A 276 0.13 4.45 -15.46
N GLY A 277 -0.74 4.32 -16.46
CA GLY A 277 -0.45 3.65 -17.73
C GLY A 277 -0.18 4.64 -18.87
N PRO A 278 0.24 4.15 -20.06
CA PRO A 278 0.31 4.97 -21.26
C PRO A 278 -1.05 5.65 -21.53
N GLY A 279 -1.06 6.96 -21.80
CA GLY A 279 -2.29 7.73 -21.99
C GLY A 279 -2.87 8.40 -20.74
N THR A 280 -2.29 8.16 -19.56
CA THR A 280 -2.62 8.95 -18.35
C THR A 280 -2.11 10.39 -18.55
N PRO A 281 -2.86 11.44 -18.22
CA PRO A 281 -2.37 12.82 -18.27
C PRO A 281 -1.08 13.00 -17.45
N ASP A 282 -0.12 13.78 -17.95
CA ASP A 282 1.15 14.01 -17.24
C ASP A 282 1.01 14.83 -15.95
N GLU A 283 -0.17 15.43 -15.74
CA GLU A 283 -0.51 16.18 -14.55
C GLU A 283 -1.61 15.47 -13.75
N ASP A 284 -1.37 15.34 -12.45
CA ASP A 284 -2.28 14.76 -11.47
C ASP A 284 -2.39 15.72 -10.27
N GLU A 285 -3.57 15.77 -9.66
CA GLU A 285 -3.81 16.48 -8.40
C GLU A 285 -3.07 15.82 -7.22
N SER A 286 -2.68 14.55 -7.37
CA SER A 286 -1.96 13.82 -6.33
C SER A 286 -0.46 14.17 -6.27
N VAL A 287 -0.05 14.84 -5.20
CA VAL A 287 1.37 15.19 -4.98
C VAL A 287 2.06 14.09 -4.16
N TYR A 288 2.70 13.14 -4.84
CA TYR A 288 3.58 12.15 -4.21
C TYR A 288 4.94 12.73 -3.84
N ILE A 289 5.55 13.47 -4.77
CA ILE A 289 6.83 14.16 -4.59
C ILE A 289 6.73 15.59 -5.08
N GLU A 290 7.53 16.46 -4.47
CA GLU A 290 7.77 17.81 -4.93
C GLU A 290 9.17 17.86 -5.54
N VAL A 291 9.23 18.25 -6.82
CA VAL A 291 10.47 18.42 -7.57
C VAL A 291 10.51 19.85 -8.08
N THR A 292 11.59 20.55 -7.73
CA THR A 292 11.88 21.84 -8.34
C THR A 292 12.61 21.62 -9.66
N SER A 293 12.10 22.27 -10.71
CA SER A 293 12.71 22.26 -12.05
C SER A 293 13.24 23.66 -12.35
N GLU A 294 14.55 23.78 -12.52
CA GLU A 294 15.16 24.99 -13.06
C GLU A 294 15.58 24.74 -14.51
N ILE A 295 15.11 25.62 -15.41
CA ILE A 295 15.42 25.57 -16.84
C ILE A 295 16.48 26.62 -17.11
N LEU A 296 17.68 26.16 -17.42
CA LEU A 296 18.78 27.04 -17.77
C LEU A 296 19.00 27.04 -19.28
N PRO A 297 19.17 28.23 -19.90
CA PRO A 297 19.61 28.30 -21.29
C PRO A 297 21.01 27.68 -21.40
N TRP A 298 21.26 26.99 -22.51
CA TRP A 298 22.59 26.44 -22.78
C TRP A 298 23.65 27.56 -22.82
N VAL A 299 24.73 27.39 -22.06
CA VAL A 299 25.90 28.27 -22.14
C VAL A 299 26.77 27.81 -23.31
N VAL A 300 27.15 28.73 -24.19
CA VAL A 300 28.07 28.47 -25.30
C VAL A 300 29.37 27.86 -24.75
N ARG A 301 29.74 26.66 -25.20
CA ARG A 301 31.08 26.12 -25.01
C ARG A 301 31.91 26.51 -26.23
N VAL A 302 32.89 27.37 -26.03
CA VAL A 302 33.90 27.68 -27.07
C VAL A 302 34.79 26.44 -27.21
N ASN A 303 34.55 25.64 -28.25
CA ASN A 303 35.50 24.63 -28.69
C ASN A 303 36.40 25.27 -29.73
N ASN A 304 37.65 25.56 -29.35
CA ASN A 304 38.68 25.88 -30.33
C ASN A 304 38.98 24.60 -31.12
N ILE A 305 38.42 24.50 -32.32
CA ILE A 305 38.81 23.48 -33.29
C ILE A 305 39.87 24.11 -34.17
N GLU A 306 41.12 23.68 -33.99
CA GLU A 306 42.19 23.99 -34.92
C GLU A 306 41.98 23.16 -36.19
N PHE A 307 42.01 23.82 -37.35
CA PHE A 307 41.94 23.20 -38.68
C PHE A 307 43.35 22.93 -39.21
#